data_AF-A0A964J6T1-F1
#
_entry.id   AF-A0A964J6T1-F1
#
_cell.length_a   1.000
_cell.length_b   1.000
_cell.length_c   1.000
_cell.angle_alpha   90.00
_cell.angle_beta   90.00
_cell.angle_gamma   90.00
#
_symmetry.space_group_name_H-M   'P 1'
#
loop_
_entity.id
_entity.type
_entity.pdbx_description
1 polymer ?
#
loop_
_entity_poly.entity_id
_entity_poly.type
_entity_poly.pdbx_seq_one_letter_code
_entity_poly.pdbx_strand_id
1 'polypeptide(L)'
;MFDWASDRCNDEDIPDLPARAYRDADGNVHLIAPHYRAIPFVGATLDTVKRECKVVLDSHHNPDPAAFDDREWLASVYTLDGRNVVGFVEDEYWGSTHPGQCPSGDFNRCWYSTITTADSTDGGNSFTHATPPGHFFAQIPARYVPDSGRRGIAVPSTIVRNPADGYYYLALQVNDSSGRYPGVLLRTRTPDKPGS
;
A
#
# COMPACT_ATOMS: atom_id res chain seq x y z
N MET A 1 19.79 -9.74 -9.20
CA MET A 1 18.93 -10.47 -8.25
C MET A 1 19.28 -9.98 -6.86
N PHE A 2 18.28 -9.71 -6.02
CA PHE A 2 18.47 -9.22 -4.65
C PHE A 2 18.81 -10.39 -3.71
N ASP A 3 19.83 -10.22 -2.88
CA ASP A 3 20.16 -11.10 -1.76
C ASP A 3 19.99 -10.33 -0.46
N TRP A 4 19.03 -10.73 0.37
CA TRP A 4 18.77 -10.07 1.64
C TRP A 4 20.01 -10.03 2.55
N ALA A 5 20.85 -11.06 2.57
CA ALA A 5 22.00 -11.11 3.47
C ALA A 5 23.05 -10.02 3.17
N SER A 6 23.14 -9.55 1.92
CA SER A 6 24.14 -8.55 1.49
C SER A 6 23.56 -7.22 1.03
N ASP A 7 22.36 -7.22 0.47
CA ASP A 7 21.80 -6.07 -0.26
C ASP A 7 20.74 -5.31 0.54
N ARG A 8 20.28 -5.85 1.67
CA ARG A 8 19.26 -5.23 2.52
C ARG A 8 19.74 -3.90 3.09
N CYS A 9 18.82 -2.96 3.22
CA CYS A 9 19.07 -1.69 3.92
C CYS A 9 18.91 -1.81 5.43
N ASN A 10 18.08 -2.74 5.89
CA ASN A 10 17.85 -3.05 7.30
C ASN A 10 17.25 -4.46 7.43
N ASP A 11 17.04 -4.93 8.66
CA ASP A 11 16.50 -6.26 8.95
C ASP A 11 15.05 -6.45 8.48
N GLU A 12 14.29 -5.37 8.34
CA GLU A 12 12.89 -5.35 7.92
C GLU A 12 12.74 -5.13 6.40
N ASP A 13 13.84 -5.22 5.65
CA ASP A 13 13.88 -5.15 4.20
C ASP A 13 13.41 -6.49 3.59
N ILE A 14 12.23 -6.94 3.97
CA ILE A 14 11.64 -8.21 3.56
C ILE A 14 10.33 -7.92 2.80
N PRO A 15 10.13 -8.49 1.60
CA PRO A 15 8.90 -8.27 0.87
C PRO A 15 7.74 -9.06 1.52
N ASP A 16 6.67 -8.35 1.86
CA ASP A 16 5.43 -8.93 2.40
C ASP A 16 4.35 -9.09 1.32
N LEU A 17 4.31 -8.15 0.35
CA LEU A 17 3.38 -8.15 -0.77
C LEU A 17 4.11 -8.37 -2.12
N PRO A 18 3.39 -8.73 -3.21
CA PRO A 18 3.99 -8.87 -4.53
C PRO A 18 4.68 -7.58 -5.00
N ALA A 19 5.85 -7.71 -5.62
CA ALA A 19 6.58 -6.56 -6.14
C ALA A 19 5.92 -5.99 -7.41
N ARG A 20 5.90 -4.67 -7.54
CA ARG A 20 5.32 -3.94 -8.69
C ARG A 20 6.25 -2.85 -9.15
N ALA A 21 6.28 -2.62 -10.46
CA ALA A 21 7.17 -1.64 -11.06
C ALA A 21 6.44 -0.63 -11.95
N TYR A 22 7.02 0.55 -12.05
CA TYR A 22 6.64 1.61 -12.99
C TYR A 22 7.89 2.31 -13.50
N ARG A 23 7.72 3.19 -14.48
CA ARG A 23 8.80 4.02 -15.04
C ARG A 23 8.50 5.48 -14.75
N ASP A 24 9.50 6.21 -14.27
CA ASP A 24 9.40 7.66 -14.05
C ASP A 24 9.59 8.46 -15.35
N ALA A 25 9.45 9.79 -15.25
CA ALA A 25 9.55 10.71 -16.38
C ALA A 25 10.97 10.81 -16.96
N ASP A 26 12.00 10.48 -16.16
CA ASP A 26 13.40 10.44 -16.57
C ASP A 26 13.77 9.09 -17.21
N GLY A 27 12.84 8.13 -17.19
CA GLY A 27 12.99 6.82 -17.77
C GLY A 27 13.57 5.78 -16.83
N ASN A 28 13.76 6.06 -15.54
CA ASN A 28 14.18 5.06 -14.56
C ASN A 28 13.02 4.15 -14.19
N VAL A 29 13.31 2.87 -13.98
CA VAL A 29 12.40 1.89 -13.42
C VAL A 29 12.48 1.95 -11.91
N HIS A 30 11.32 2.11 -11.29
CA HIS A 30 11.10 1.98 -9.85
C HIS A 30 10.39 0.65 -9.62
N LEU A 31 10.96 -0.24 -8.81
CA LEU A 31 10.37 -1.50 -8.39
C LEU A 31 10.14 -1.44 -6.87
N ILE A 32 8.88 -1.54 -6.45
CA ILE A 32 8.48 -1.57 -5.05
C ILE A 32 8.22 -3.03 -4.66
N ALA A 33 8.99 -3.52 -3.69
CA ALA A 33 8.75 -4.78 -3.00
C ALA A 33 8.27 -4.41 -1.57
N PRO A 34 6.94 -4.40 -1.31
CA PRO A 34 6.40 -3.66 -0.18
C PRO A 34 6.72 -4.29 1.17
N HIS A 35 7.01 -3.40 2.12
CA HIS A 35 6.96 -3.61 3.57
C HIS A 35 6.36 -2.32 4.17
N TYR A 36 6.07 -2.29 5.47
CA TYR A 36 5.56 -1.08 6.14
C TYR A 36 6.57 0.10 6.18
N ARG A 37 7.76 -0.13 5.63
CA ARG A 37 8.74 0.89 5.33
C ARG A 37 9.13 0.76 3.86
N ALA A 38 8.57 1.62 3.01
CA ALA A 38 8.73 1.49 1.58
C ALA A 38 10.13 1.98 1.17
N ILE A 39 10.92 1.06 0.65
CA ILE A 39 12.23 1.32 0.05
C ILE A 39 12.16 0.80 -1.40
N PRO A 40 12.41 1.62 -2.42
CA PRO A 40 12.36 1.18 -3.81
C PRO A 40 13.65 0.48 -4.24
N PHE A 41 13.56 -0.30 -5.31
CA PHE A 41 14.69 -0.54 -6.18
C PHE A 41 14.62 0.42 -7.36
N VAL A 42 15.74 1.03 -7.76
CA VAL A 42 15.81 1.98 -8.87
C VAL A 42 16.91 1.60 -9.84
N GLY A 43 16.65 1.75 -11.15
CA GLY A 43 17.64 1.51 -12.20
C GLY A 43 17.06 1.71 -13.61
N ALA A 44 17.88 1.63 -14.65
CA ALA A 44 17.42 1.90 -16.02
C ALA A 44 16.41 0.86 -16.56
N THR A 45 16.49 -0.38 -16.06
CA THR A 45 15.68 -1.52 -16.48
C THR A 45 15.35 -2.41 -15.28
N LEU A 46 14.35 -3.29 -15.41
CA LEU A 46 14.02 -4.28 -14.37
C LEU A 46 15.21 -5.20 -14.02
N ASP A 47 16.10 -5.48 -14.98
CA ASP A 47 17.26 -6.34 -14.74
C ASP A 47 18.40 -5.62 -14.01
N THR A 48 18.37 -4.29 -13.97
CA THR A 48 19.44 -3.43 -13.43
C THR A 48 19.04 -2.61 -12.22
N VAL A 49 17.80 -2.76 -11.73
CA VAL A 49 17.36 -2.08 -10.51
C VAL A 49 18.18 -2.54 -9.30
N LYS A 50 18.50 -1.60 -8.41
CA LYS A 50 19.22 -1.84 -7.16
C LYS A 50 18.49 -1.19 -6.00
N ARG A 51 18.60 -1.77 -4.81
CA ARG A 51 17.98 -1.23 -3.60
C ARG A 51 18.54 0.16 -3.33
N GLU A 52 17.68 1.17 -3.38
CA GLU A 52 18.06 2.54 -3.02
C GLU A 52 17.70 2.70 -1.56
N CYS A 53 18.66 2.57 -0.64
CA CYS A 53 18.47 2.59 0.82
C CYS A 53 18.01 3.94 1.40
N LYS A 54 16.93 4.45 0.82
CA LYS A 54 16.19 5.65 1.15
C LYS A 54 14.72 5.25 1.25
N VAL A 55 14.11 5.62 2.35
CA VAL A 55 12.68 5.40 2.57
C VAL A 55 11.91 6.43 1.77
N VAL A 56 10.90 5.98 1.04
CA VAL A 56 10.02 6.84 0.23
C VAL A 56 8.62 7.00 0.83
N LEU A 57 8.19 6.05 1.66
CA LEU A 57 7.01 6.12 2.52
C LEU A 57 7.35 5.37 3.82
N ASP A 58 7.12 6.00 4.97
CA ASP A 58 7.37 5.40 6.29
C ASP A 58 6.05 5.33 7.06
N SER A 59 5.91 4.32 7.91
CA SER A 59 4.71 4.15 8.74
C SER A 59 4.71 5.10 9.93
N HIS A 60 3.55 5.69 10.24
CA HIS A 60 3.42 6.62 11.37
C HIS A 60 3.06 5.94 12.70
N HIS A 61 2.54 4.71 12.67
CA HIS A 61 2.11 3.95 13.86
C HIS A 61 1.05 4.68 14.70
N ASN A 62 0.10 5.33 14.03
CA ASN A 62 -0.96 6.08 14.69
C ASN A 62 -1.90 5.15 15.47
N PRO A 63 -2.12 5.38 16.78
CA PRO A 63 -2.97 4.51 17.59
C PRO A 63 -4.47 4.72 17.34
N ASP A 64 -4.89 5.76 16.61
CA ASP A 64 -6.29 5.98 16.23
C ASP A 64 -6.65 5.18 14.96
N PRO A 65 -7.54 4.16 15.04
CA PRO A 65 -7.93 3.39 13.87
C PRO A 65 -8.74 4.19 12.85
N ALA A 66 -9.27 5.35 13.20
CA ALA A 66 -9.92 6.26 12.25
C ALA A 66 -8.90 7.12 11.47
N ALA A 67 -7.61 7.04 11.82
CA ALA A 67 -6.53 7.73 11.14
C ALA A 67 -6.09 7.02 9.84
N PHE A 68 -6.29 5.71 9.73
CA PHE A 68 -5.81 4.89 8.61
C PHE A 68 -4.32 5.14 8.30
N ASP A 69 -3.49 5.03 9.34
CA ASP A 69 -2.13 5.59 9.41
C ASP A 69 -1.25 4.82 10.43
N ASP A 70 -1.42 3.50 10.54
CA ASP A 70 -0.64 2.68 11.50
C ASP A 70 0.58 2.07 10.82
N ARG A 71 0.37 1.05 9.98
CA ARG A 71 1.43 0.40 9.23
C ARG A 71 1.05 0.40 7.77
N GLU A 72 1.90 1.00 6.95
CA GLU A 72 1.56 1.42 5.60
C GLU A 72 2.46 0.73 4.57
N TRP A 73 1.87 -0.17 3.79
CA TRP A 73 2.54 -0.80 2.65
C TRP A 73 2.17 -0.07 1.38
N LEU A 74 3.16 0.54 0.71
CA LEU A 74 3.01 1.06 -0.65
C LEU A 74 2.80 -0.10 -1.64
N ALA A 75 1.57 -0.60 -1.70
CA ALA A 75 1.26 -1.91 -2.23
C ALA A 75 1.03 -1.91 -3.74
N SER A 76 0.38 -0.88 -4.28
CA SER A 76 0.21 -0.70 -5.73
C SER A 76 0.53 0.73 -6.13
N VAL A 77 1.12 0.91 -7.30
CA VAL A 77 1.59 2.20 -7.79
C VAL A 77 1.17 2.38 -9.23
N TYR A 78 0.82 3.61 -9.61
CA TYR A 78 0.43 3.94 -10.97
C TYR A 78 0.85 5.35 -11.35
N THR A 79 1.16 5.53 -12.62
CA THR A 79 1.47 6.85 -13.17
C THR A 79 1.07 6.90 -14.64
N LEU A 80 0.62 8.07 -15.07
CA LEU A 80 0.31 8.36 -16.48
C LEU A 80 1.44 9.12 -17.19
N ASP A 81 2.28 9.84 -16.42
CA ASP A 81 3.30 10.76 -16.95
C ASP A 81 4.71 10.49 -16.41
N GLY A 82 4.87 9.56 -15.46
CA GLY A 82 6.12 9.24 -14.80
C GLY A 82 6.59 10.29 -13.77
N ARG A 83 5.87 11.40 -13.61
CA ARG A 83 6.21 12.47 -12.65
C ARG A 83 5.29 12.46 -11.45
N ASN A 84 4.00 12.34 -11.71
CA ASN A 84 2.97 12.20 -10.70
C ASN A 84 2.67 10.70 -10.55
N VAL A 85 2.97 10.15 -9.39
CA VAL A 85 2.77 8.73 -9.09
C VAL A 85 1.80 8.63 -7.93
N VAL A 86 0.71 7.90 -8.15
CA VAL A 86 -0.22 7.55 -7.08
C VAL A 86 0.15 6.18 -6.53
N GLY A 87 0.16 6.07 -5.21
CA GLY A 87 0.31 4.86 -4.44
C GLY A 87 -1.02 4.48 -3.80
N PHE A 88 -1.47 3.24 -3.99
CA PHE A 88 -2.51 2.62 -3.18
C PHE A 88 -1.81 1.89 -2.05
N VAL A 89 -2.07 2.38 -0.85
CA VAL A 89 -1.43 1.95 0.38
C VAL A 89 -2.36 0.98 1.08
N GLU A 90 -1.84 -0.19 1.46
CA GLU A 90 -2.51 -1.05 2.41
C GLU A 90 -2.10 -0.57 3.81
N ASP A 91 -3.06 -0.01 4.53
CA ASP A 91 -2.92 0.34 5.94
C ASP A 91 -3.40 -0.84 6.78
N GLU A 92 -2.54 -1.35 7.65
CA GLU A 92 -2.88 -2.34 8.66
C GLU A 92 -2.85 -1.74 10.06
N TYR A 93 -4.01 -1.63 10.67
CA TYR A 93 -4.17 -1.30 12.07
C TYR A 93 -3.97 -2.53 12.96
N TRP A 94 -2.91 -2.50 13.78
CA TRP A 94 -2.56 -3.58 14.70
C TRP A 94 -2.94 -3.17 16.13
N GLY A 95 -4.22 -3.30 16.48
CA GLY A 95 -4.73 -2.86 17.79
C GLY A 95 -4.00 -3.48 18.99
N SER A 96 -3.39 -4.67 18.85
CA SER A 96 -2.59 -5.30 19.90
C SER A 96 -1.29 -4.55 20.24
N THR A 97 -0.80 -3.68 19.34
CA THR A 97 0.40 -2.86 19.59
C THR A 97 0.08 -1.51 20.24
N HIS A 98 -1.21 -1.18 20.37
CA HIS A 98 -1.68 0.11 20.86
C HIS A 98 -2.40 -0.03 22.21
N PRO A 99 -1.93 0.61 23.30
CA PRO A 99 -2.53 0.49 24.62
C PRO A 99 -4.04 0.83 24.62
N GLY A 100 -4.85 -0.09 25.16
CA GLY A 100 -6.30 0.09 25.27
C GLY A 100 -7.09 -0.22 23.99
N GLN A 101 -6.42 -0.51 22.87
CA GLN A 101 -7.08 -0.75 21.58
C GLN A 101 -7.40 -2.23 21.33
N CYS A 102 -6.85 -3.14 22.14
CA CYS A 102 -7.12 -4.57 22.07
C CYS A 102 -7.16 -5.21 23.46
N PRO A 103 -8.35 -5.39 24.07
CA PRO A 103 -8.46 -5.96 25.41
C PRO A 103 -7.85 -7.35 25.56
N SER A 104 -7.90 -8.20 24.53
CA SER A 104 -7.25 -9.52 24.56
C SER A 104 -5.72 -9.47 24.44
N GLY A 105 -5.16 -8.38 23.89
CA GLY A 105 -3.75 -8.33 23.49
C GLY A 105 -3.39 -9.22 22.30
N ASP A 106 -4.36 -9.90 21.67
CA ASP A 106 -4.12 -10.82 20.55
C ASP A 106 -4.20 -10.10 19.20
N PHE A 107 -3.07 -10.07 18.50
CA PHE A 107 -2.96 -9.53 17.15
C PHE A 107 -4.06 -10.02 16.20
N ASN A 108 -4.32 -11.33 16.16
CA ASN A 108 -5.27 -11.90 15.21
C ASN A 108 -6.71 -11.51 15.51
N ARG A 109 -6.98 -11.03 16.72
CA ARG A 109 -8.30 -10.55 17.15
C ARG A 109 -8.50 -9.06 16.93
N CYS A 110 -7.44 -8.31 16.67
CA CYS A 110 -7.43 -6.85 16.65
C CYS A 110 -6.70 -6.28 15.43
N TRP A 111 -6.70 -7.03 14.33
CA TRP A 111 -6.14 -6.61 13.06
C TRP A 111 -7.24 -6.07 12.14
N TYR A 112 -7.03 -4.89 11.59
CA TYR A 112 -7.96 -4.29 10.64
C TYR A 112 -7.23 -3.61 9.50
N SER A 113 -7.67 -3.85 8.26
CA SER A 113 -7.01 -3.25 7.10
C SER A 113 -7.93 -2.38 6.26
N THR A 114 -7.33 -1.32 5.70
CA THR A 114 -7.98 -0.43 4.75
C THR A 114 -7.06 -0.12 3.58
N ILE A 115 -7.63 0.43 2.51
CA ILE A 115 -6.84 0.99 1.42
C ILE A 115 -6.92 2.51 1.50
N THR A 116 -5.75 3.13 1.52
CA THR A 116 -5.55 4.58 1.46
C THR A 116 -4.73 4.95 0.22
N THR A 117 -4.48 6.24 0.01
CA THR A 117 -3.70 6.75 -1.12
C THR A 117 -2.57 7.64 -0.65
N ALA A 118 -1.40 7.49 -1.25
CA ALA A 118 -0.27 8.40 -1.12
C ALA A 118 0.14 8.90 -2.51
N ASP A 119 0.61 10.14 -2.58
CA ASP A 119 1.00 10.79 -3.83
C ASP A 119 2.48 11.14 -3.81
N SER A 120 3.10 10.96 -4.97
CA SER A 120 4.43 11.47 -5.28
C SER A 120 4.33 12.43 -6.45
N THR A 121 4.96 13.61 -6.30
CA THR A 121 5.07 14.62 -7.37
C THR A 121 6.50 14.74 -7.91
N ASP A 122 7.41 13.87 -7.44
CA ASP A 122 8.84 13.86 -7.72
C ASP A 122 9.30 12.55 -8.40
N GLY A 123 8.39 11.89 -9.12
CA GLY A 123 8.68 10.66 -9.86
C GLY A 123 8.87 9.42 -8.99
N GLY A 124 8.47 9.46 -7.72
CA GLY A 124 8.58 8.35 -6.79
C GLY A 124 9.69 8.47 -5.74
N ASN A 125 10.42 9.58 -5.74
CA ASN A 125 11.52 9.81 -4.81
C ASN A 125 11.05 10.09 -3.38
N SER A 126 9.78 10.49 -3.22
CA SER A 126 9.05 10.55 -1.96
C SER A 126 7.55 10.40 -2.21
N PHE A 127 6.84 9.78 -1.26
CA PHE A 127 5.39 9.68 -1.20
C PHE A 127 4.90 10.32 0.08
N THR A 128 3.78 11.03 -0.01
CA THR A 128 3.08 11.63 1.14
C THR A 128 1.59 11.48 0.95
N HIS A 129 0.82 11.43 2.03
CA HIS A 129 -0.63 11.40 1.96
C HIS A 129 -1.22 12.56 2.77
N ALA A 130 -2.46 12.93 2.45
CA ALA A 130 -3.24 13.82 3.30
C ALA A 130 -3.61 13.12 4.63
N THR A 131 -4.13 13.87 5.59
CA THR A 131 -4.79 13.27 6.77
C THR A 131 -6.22 12.84 6.40
N PRO A 132 -6.88 11.98 7.19
CA PRO A 132 -8.26 11.62 6.92
C PRO A 132 -9.19 12.84 6.90
N PRO A 133 -10.26 12.79 6.08
CA PRO A 133 -10.61 11.72 5.15
C PRO A 133 -9.89 11.83 3.78
N GLY A 134 -8.91 12.73 3.65
CA GLY A 134 -8.32 13.11 2.37
C GLY A 134 -7.53 12.02 1.65
N HIS A 135 -7.01 11.02 2.38
CA HIS A 135 -6.29 9.88 1.82
C HIS A 135 -7.06 8.56 1.89
N PHE A 136 -8.29 8.58 2.37
CA PHE A 136 -9.12 7.36 2.44
C PHE A 136 -9.57 6.94 1.04
N PHE A 137 -9.43 5.65 0.70
CA PHE A 137 -9.89 5.11 -0.58
C PHE A 137 -10.96 4.04 -0.43
N ALA A 138 -10.71 2.98 0.34
CA ALA A 138 -11.66 1.88 0.51
C ALA A 138 -11.55 1.16 1.86
N GLN A 139 -12.69 0.73 2.37
CA GLN A 139 -12.81 -0.19 3.50
C GLN A 139 -14.04 -1.08 3.36
N ILE A 140 -14.12 -2.12 4.19
CA ILE A 140 -15.38 -2.85 4.39
C ILE A 140 -16.44 -1.95 5.04
N PRO A 141 -17.75 -2.27 4.94
CA PRO A 141 -18.82 -1.49 5.56
C PRO A 141 -18.91 -1.70 7.09
N ALA A 142 -17.77 -1.68 7.78
CA ALA A 142 -17.62 -1.76 9.21
C ALA A 142 -16.39 -0.94 9.62
N ARG A 143 -16.39 -0.39 10.83
CA ARG A 143 -15.20 0.24 11.43
C ARG A 143 -14.41 -0.80 12.19
N TYR A 144 -13.19 -0.44 12.61
CA TYR A 144 -12.45 -1.22 13.59
C TYR A 144 -13.29 -1.47 14.85
N VAL A 145 -13.28 -2.72 15.31
CA VAL A 145 -13.89 -3.15 16.58
C VAL A 145 -12.88 -4.06 17.28
N PRO A 146 -12.45 -3.74 18.52
CA PRO A 146 -11.54 -4.58 19.27
C PRO A 146 -12.07 -6.01 19.41
N ASP A 147 -11.15 -6.98 19.44
CA ASP A 147 -11.41 -8.40 19.64
C ASP A 147 -12.38 -9.07 18.64
N SER A 148 -12.60 -8.43 17.49
CA SER A 148 -13.53 -8.90 16.46
C SER A 148 -12.91 -9.81 15.41
N GLY A 149 -11.62 -10.10 15.46
CA GLY A 149 -10.91 -10.90 14.44
C GLY A 149 -10.36 -10.05 13.29
N ARG A 150 -9.55 -10.67 12.43
CA ARG A 150 -9.02 -10.03 11.22
C ARG A 150 -10.15 -9.63 10.27
N ARG A 151 -10.22 -8.35 9.90
CA ARG A 151 -11.25 -7.82 8.98
C ARG A 151 -10.68 -6.67 8.15
N GLY A 152 -11.08 -6.52 6.89
CA GLY A 152 -10.66 -5.35 6.13
C GLY A 152 -10.62 -5.56 4.62
N ILE A 153 -10.02 -4.60 3.94
CA ILE A 153 -9.68 -4.69 2.51
C ILE A 153 -8.16 -4.59 2.39
N ALA A 154 -7.58 -5.39 1.51
CA ALA A 154 -6.15 -5.68 1.47
C ALA A 154 -5.68 -5.96 0.03
N VAL A 155 -4.36 -6.00 -0.15
CA VAL A 155 -3.67 -6.53 -1.34
C VAL A 155 -4.17 -5.93 -2.66
N PRO A 156 -4.03 -4.60 -2.88
CA PRO A 156 -4.42 -3.99 -4.15
C PRO A 156 -3.63 -4.59 -5.33
N SER A 157 -4.32 -4.95 -6.41
CA SER A 157 -3.69 -5.51 -7.61
C SER A 157 -2.86 -4.46 -8.37
N THR A 158 -2.09 -4.90 -9.37
CA THR A 158 -1.65 -3.97 -10.42
C THR A 158 -2.86 -3.35 -11.10
N ILE A 159 -2.79 -2.05 -11.40
CA ILE A 159 -3.83 -1.36 -12.14
C ILE A 159 -3.70 -1.68 -13.63
N VAL A 160 -4.79 -2.12 -14.24
CA VAL A 160 -4.83 -2.48 -15.66
C VAL A 160 -5.80 -1.57 -16.41
N ARG A 161 -5.34 -0.97 -17.51
CA ARG A 161 -6.19 -0.18 -18.41
C ARG A 161 -6.86 -1.09 -19.43
N ASN A 162 -8.18 -1.01 -19.54
CA ASN A 162 -8.92 -1.62 -20.65
C ASN A 162 -9.09 -0.59 -21.78
N PRO A 163 -8.46 -0.79 -22.96
CA PRO A 163 -8.57 0.16 -24.07
C PRO A 163 -9.97 0.19 -24.70
N ALA A 164 -10.80 -0.84 -24.51
CA ALA A 164 -12.12 -0.93 -25.12
C ALA A 164 -13.14 0.02 -24.47
N ASP A 165 -13.05 0.25 -23.16
CA ASP A 165 -13.96 1.11 -22.40
C ASP A 165 -13.28 2.36 -21.80
N GLY A 166 -11.94 2.41 -21.85
CA GLY A 166 -11.15 3.51 -21.31
C GLY A 166 -11.04 3.55 -19.80
N TYR A 167 -11.46 2.48 -19.09
CA TYR A 167 -11.37 2.38 -17.64
C TYR A 167 -10.06 1.71 -17.20
N TYR A 168 -9.64 2.09 -16.00
CA TYR A 168 -8.58 1.46 -15.23
C TYR A 168 -9.22 0.62 -14.14
N TYR A 169 -8.69 -0.58 -13.95
CA TYR A 169 -9.24 -1.60 -13.06
C TYR A 169 -8.25 -1.93 -11.96
N LEU A 170 -8.76 -2.01 -10.73
CA LEU A 170 -8.04 -2.41 -9.53
C LEU A 170 -8.85 -3.50 -8.84
N ALA A 171 -8.23 -4.65 -8.60
CA ALA A 171 -8.82 -5.71 -7.78
C ALA A 171 -8.29 -5.60 -6.34
N LEU A 172 -9.16 -5.81 -5.37
CA LEU A 172 -8.87 -5.81 -3.94
C LEU A 172 -9.31 -7.13 -3.32
N GLN A 173 -8.60 -7.58 -2.29
CA GLN A 173 -9.02 -8.70 -1.46
C GLN A 173 -9.83 -8.19 -0.27
N VAL A 174 -10.95 -8.82 0.04
CA VAL A 174 -11.69 -8.58 1.28
C VAL A 174 -11.34 -9.67 2.28
N ASN A 175 -10.90 -9.27 3.46
CA ASN A 175 -10.73 -10.16 4.61
C ASN A 175 -12.00 -10.06 5.45
N ASP A 176 -12.88 -11.06 5.39
CA ASP A 176 -14.04 -11.12 6.27
C ASP A 176 -13.82 -12.09 7.44
N SER A 177 -14.66 -12.00 8.46
CA SER A 177 -14.56 -12.87 9.63
C SER A 177 -14.95 -14.34 9.37
N SER A 178 -15.32 -14.69 8.14
CA SER A 178 -15.62 -16.08 7.75
C SER A 178 -14.38 -16.85 7.31
N GLY A 179 -13.21 -16.19 7.24
CA GLY A 179 -11.97 -16.77 6.73
C GLY A 179 -11.97 -16.93 5.21
N ARG A 180 -12.88 -16.25 4.51
CA ARG A 180 -12.93 -16.18 3.05
C ARG A 180 -12.26 -14.90 2.58
N TYR A 181 -11.71 -14.97 1.37
CA TYR A 181 -11.01 -13.87 0.72
C TYR A 181 -11.67 -13.48 -0.62
N PRO A 182 -12.93 -13.01 -0.62
CA PRO A 182 -13.58 -12.62 -1.86
C PRO A 182 -12.86 -11.42 -2.49
N GLY A 183 -12.78 -11.42 -3.83
CA GLY A 183 -12.24 -10.31 -4.60
C GLY A 183 -13.31 -9.26 -4.90
N VAL A 184 -12.93 -7.98 -4.86
CA VAL A 184 -13.73 -6.85 -5.34
C VAL A 184 -13.01 -6.19 -6.49
N LEU A 185 -13.73 -5.83 -7.55
CA LEU A 185 -13.19 -5.11 -8.69
C LEU A 185 -13.70 -3.68 -8.69
N LEU A 186 -12.78 -2.72 -8.59
CA LEU A 186 -13.04 -1.29 -8.71
C LEU A 186 -12.60 -0.82 -10.09
N ARG A 187 -13.24 0.25 -10.60
CA ARG A 187 -12.80 0.90 -11.84
C ARG A 187 -12.96 2.41 -11.80
N THR A 188 -12.06 3.11 -12.48
CA THR A 188 -12.09 4.57 -12.63
C THR A 188 -11.59 4.99 -14.02
N ARG A 189 -11.83 6.23 -14.43
CA ARG A 189 -11.18 6.85 -15.60
C ARG A 189 -9.96 7.69 -15.23
N THR A 190 -9.81 8.00 -13.95
CA THR A 190 -8.79 8.90 -13.37
C THR A 190 -8.01 8.15 -12.29
N PRO A 191 -7.13 7.20 -12.67
CA PRO A 191 -6.44 6.34 -11.70
C PRO A 191 -5.46 7.13 -10.82
N ASP A 192 -4.97 8.27 -11.31
CA ASP A 192 -4.10 9.25 -10.66
C ASP A 192 -4.85 10.26 -9.78
N LYS A 193 -6.19 10.20 -9.73
CA LYS A 193 -7.04 11.01 -8.85
C LYS A 193 -8.08 10.15 -8.16
N PRO A 194 -7.66 9.16 -7.35
CA PRO A 194 -8.58 8.33 -6.60
C PRO A 194 -9.44 9.20 -5.67
N GLY A 195 -10.77 9.10 -5.79
CA GLY A 195 -11.73 9.86 -4.97
C GLY A 195 -12.41 11.07 -5.64
N SER A 196 -12.05 11.41 -6.89
CA SER A 196 -12.74 12.43 -7.71
C SER A 196 -13.97 11.91 -8.45
#